data_AF-A0A151SYH4-F1
#
_entry.id   AF-A0A151SYH4-F1
#
_cell.length_a   1.000
_cell.length_b   1.000
_cell.length_c   1.000
_cell.angle_alpha   90.00
_cell.angle_beta   90.00
_cell.angle_gamma   90.00
#
_symmetry.space_group_name_H-M   'P 1'
#
loop_
_entity.id
_entity.type
_entity.pdbx_description
1 polymer ?
#
loop_
_entity_poly.entity_id
_entity_poly.type
_entity_poly.pdbx_seq_one_letter_code
_entity_poly.pdbx_strand_id
1 'polypeptide(L)' 'MQVEKLEDILGIHHTTRIKKYLGTLMIIGSSKIAYFHGVVDKINVRLASWKGKLLNKARKFCLIKSTVSAMHVYNMNSL' A
#
# COMPACT_ATOMS: atom_id res chain seq x y z
N MET A 1 26.53 -20.85 1.30
CA MET A 1 26.99 -21.58 0.10
C MET A 1 25.92 -21.80 -0.98
N GLN A 2 24.74 -22.40 -0.72
CA GLN A 2 23.72 -22.60 -1.79
C GLN A 2 22.98 -21.31 -2.18
N VAL A 3 22.62 -20.46 -1.21
CA VAL A 3 21.90 -19.20 -1.46
C VAL A 3 22.77 -18.22 -2.25
N GLU A 4 24.04 -18.05 -1.87
CA GLU A 4 24.99 -17.15 -2.56
C GLU A 4 25.20 -17.51 -4.02
N LYS A 5 25.25 -18.81 -4.36
CA LYS A 5 25.32 -19.27 -5.75
C LYS A 5 24.06 -18.91 -6.54
N LEU A 6 22.89 -18.98 -5.90
CA LEU A 6 21.63 -18.61 -6.55
C LEU A 6 21.52 -17.10 -6.74
N GLU A 7 22.03 -16.29 -5.80
CA GLU A 7 22.10 -14.84 -5.94
C GLU A 7 22.94 -14.43 -7.15
N ASP A 8 24.09 -15.08 -7.35
CA ASP A 8 25.01 -14.82 -8.46
C ASP A 8 24.41 -15.24 -9.81
N ILE A 9 23.78 -16.42 -9.89
CA ILE A 9 23.13 -16.92 -11.11
C ILE A 9 21.92 -16.05 -11.50
N LEU A 10 21.10 -15.66 -10.52
CA LEU A 10 19.85 -14.93 -10.77
C LEU A 10 20.04 -13.42 -10.82
N GLY A 11 21.17 -12.90 -10.32
CA GLY A 11 21.40 -11.47 -10.14
C GLY A 11 20.46 -10.83 -9.10
N ILE A 12 19.89 -11.62 -8.20
CA ILE A 12 18.91 -11.18 -7.20
C ILE A 12 19.53 -11.30 -5.81
N HIS A 13 19.53 -10.20 -5.06
CA HIS A 13 19.99 -10.20 -3.68
C HIS A 13 18.93 -10.82 -2.75
N HIS A 14 19.31 -11.86 -2.02
CA HIS A 14 18.53 -12.42 -0.94
C HIS A 14 18.39 -11.39 0.17
N THR A 15 17.17 -11.24 0.67
CA THR A 15 16.86 -10.37 1.81
C THR A 15 16.11 -11.17 2.86
N THR A 16 16.62 -11.16 4.08
CA THR A 16 15.96 -11.77 5.24
C THR A 16 14.89 -10.86 5.84
N ARG A 17 14.76 -9.62 5.35
CA ARG A 17 13.83 -8.60 5.85
C ARG A 17 12.76 -8.25 4.83
N ILE A 18 12.10 -9.26 4.27
CA ILE A 18 10.92 -9.05 3.42
C ILE A 18 9.73 -8.68 4.29
N LYS A 19 9.60 -7.39 4.60
CA LYS A 19 8.46 -6.89 5.37
C LYS A 19 7.30 -6.50 4.47
N LYS A 20 7.58 -6.01 3.26
CA LYS A 20 6.60 -5.35 2.39
C LYS A 20 6.83 -5.74 0.93
N TYR A 21 5.77 -6.13 0.24
CA TYR A 21 5.76 -6.43 -1.18
C TYR A 21 4.66 -5.62 -1.85
N LEU A 22 4.96 -5.01 -3.00
CA LEU A 22 4.01 -4.17 -3.77
C LEU A 22 3.25 -3.12 -2.94
N GLY A 23 3.87 -2.55 -1.91
CA GLY A 23 3.18 -1.55 -1.08
C GLY A 23 2.40 -2.10 0.12
N THR A 24 2.31 -3.43 0.26
CA THR A 24 1.54 -4.18 1.28
C THR A 24 2.47 -5.01 2.17
N LEU A 25 2.17 -5.16 3.46
CA LEU A 25 2.97 -6.02 4.34
C LEU A 25 2.79 -7.49 3.94
N MET A 26 3.90 -8.22 3.74
CA MET A 26 3.87 -9.62 3.30
C MET A 26 3.77 -10.60 4.49
N ILE A 27 4.21 -10.18 5.68
CA ILE A 27 4.21 -11.01 6.88
C ILE A 27 3.27 -10.38 7.91
N ILE A 28 2.10 -10.98 8.10
CA ILE A 28 1.11 -10.56 9.11
C ILE A 28 1.41 -11.30 10.41
N GLY A 29 2.23 -10.68 11.25
CA GLY A 29 2.50 -11.12 12.64
C GLY A 29 2.00 -10.15 13.71
N SER A 30 1.42 -9.01 13.34
CA SER A 30 0.94 -7.96 14.25
C SER A 30 -0.56 -7.71 14.09
N SER A 31 -1.16 -6.96 15.02
CA SER A 31 -2.60 -6.70 15.06
C SER A 31 -3.09 -6.12 13.72
N LYS A 32 -4.17 -6.70 13.19
CA LYS A 32 -4.76 -6.33 11.89
C LYS A 32 -5.08 -4.83 11.79
N ILE A 33 -5.26 -4.14 12.91
CA ILE A 33 -5.59 -2.71 12.99
C ILE A 33 -4.38 -1.84 12.59
N ALA A 34 -3.17 -2.13 13.11
CA ALA A 34 -1.96 -1.36 12.82
C ALA A 34 -1.63 -1.32 11.32
N TYR A 35 -1.99 -2.37 10.59
CA TYR A 35 -1.86 -2.44 9.14
C TYR A 35 -2.67 -1.35 8.40
N PHE A 36 -3.90 -1.08 8.84
CA PHE A 36 -4.77 -0.10 8.20
C PHE A 36 -4.35 1.34 8.46
N HIS A 37 -3.57 1.64 9.51
CA HIS A 37 -3.05 3.00 9.76
C HIS A 37 -2.30 3.55 8.55
N GLY A 38 -1.40 2.75 7.96
CA GLY A 38 -0.66 3.18 6.77
C GLY A 38 -1.54 3.42 5.54
N VAL A 39 -2.71 2.78 5.46
CA VAL A 39 -3.70 3.03 4.40
C VAL A 39 -4.45 4.33 4.67
N VAL A 40 -4.86 4.57 5.91
CA VAL A 40 -5.52 5.80 6.35
C VAL A 40 -4.63 7.01 6.12
N ASP A 41 -3.34 6.92 6.43
CA ASP A 41 -2.37 7.99 6.19
C ASP A 41 -2.25 8.33 4.70
N LYS A 42 -2.17 7.30 3.83
CA LYS A 42 -2.15 7.50 2.37
C LYS A 42 -3.42 8.18 1.87
N ILE A 43 -4.58 7.79 2.41
CA ILE A 43 -5.86 8.43 2.08
C ILE A 43 -5.82 9.91 2.48
N ASN A 44 -5.38 10.22 3.70
CA ASN A 44 -5.29 11.60 4.20
C ASN A 44 -4.36 12.47 3.35
N VAL A 45 -3.17 11.97 2.99
CA VAL A 45 -2.24 12.69 2.09
C VAL A 45 -2.88 12.96 0.73
N ARG A 46 -3.58 11.98 0.17
CA ARG A 46 -4.28 12.12 -1.13
C ARG A 46 -5.41 13.15 -1.04
N LEU A 47 -6.22 13.10 0.02
CA LEU A 47 -7.31 14.06 0.25
C LEU A 47 -6.78 15.49 0.46
N ALA A 48 -5.69 15.66 1.21
CA ALA A 48 -5.03 16.94 1.42
C ALA A 48 -4.58 17.56 0.08
N SER A 49 -4.03 16.74 -0.84
CA SER A 49 -3.63 17.20 -2.18
C SER A 49 -4.79 17.69 -3.06
N TRP A 50 -6.04 17.39 -2.69
CA TRP A 50 -7.24 17.79 -3.42
C TRP A 50 -8.00 18.94 -2.77
N LYS A 51 -7.64 19.31 -1.54
CA LYS A 51 -8.30 20.39 -0.79
C LYS A 51 -8.26 21.73 -1.55
N GLY A 52 -7.18 21.99 -2.29
CA GLY A 52 -6.99 23.21 -3.12
C GLY A 52 -7.49 23.10 -4.56
N LYS A 53 -8.05 21.97 -5.00
CA LYS A 53 -8.53 21.80 -6.38
C LYS A 53 -9.96 22.32 -6.52
N LEU A 54 -10.22 23.04 -7.62
CA LEU A 54 -11.50 23.68 -7.93
C LEU A 54 -12.54 22.65 -8.44
N LEU A 55 -12.93 21.73 -7.55
CA LEU A 55 -13.95 20.73 -7.80
C LEU A 55 -15.25 21.12 -7.07
N ASN A 56 -16.39 20.95 -7.74
CA ASN A 56 -17.69 21.08 -7.10
C ASN A 56 -17.94 19.94 -6.07
N LYS A 57 -18.94 20.11 -5.19
CA LYS A 57 -19.22 19.19 -4.08
C LYS A 57 -19.49 17.75 -4.53
N ALA A 58 -20.27 17.57 -5.60
CA ALA A 58 -20.62 16.25 -6.12
C ALA A 58 -19.41 15.52 -6.71
N ARG A 59 -18.56 16.23 -7.47
CA ARG A 59 -17.34 15.68 -8.06
C ARG A 59 -16.31 15.31 -6.99
N LYS A 60 -16.19 16.13 -5.93
CA LYS A 60 -15.35 15.79 -4.76
C LYS A 60 -15.85 14.50 -4.11
N PHE A 61 -17.14 14.39 -3.81
CA PHE A 61 -17.70 13.17 -3.20
C PHE A 61 -17.45 11.92 -4.06
N CYS A 62 -17.75 11.99 -5.35
CA CYS A 62 -17.52 10.89 -6.28
C CYS A 62 -16.05 10.46 -6.32
N LEU A 63 -15.13 11.42 -6.43
CA LEU A 63 -13.69 11.16 -6.48
C LEU A 63 -13.16 10.52 -5.18
N ILE A 64 -13.64 11.00 -4.03
CA ILE A 64 -13.27 10.43 -2.73
C ILE A 64 -13.77 8.98 -2.64
N LYS A 65 -15.05 8.75 -2.97
CA LYS A 65 -15.67 7.42 -2.91
C LYS A 65 -14.95 6.42 -3.79
N SER A 66 -14.69 6.77 -5.07
CA SER A 66 -14.02 5.85 -6.01
C SER A 66 -12.59 5.53 -5.57
N THR A 67 -11.86 6.53 -5.10
CA THR A 67 -10.45 6.36 -4.73
C THR A 67 -10.27 5.56 -3.45
N VAL A 68 -11.03 5.88 -2.39
CA VAL A 68 -10.96 5.17 -1.11
C VAL A 68 -11.38 3.71 -1.30
N SER A 69 -12.44 3.46 -2.09
CA SER A 69 -12.89 2.10 -2.40
C SER A 69 -11.82 1.30 -3.14
N ALA A 70 -11.19 1.86 -4.18
CA ALA A 70 -10.13 1.18 -4.91
C ALA A 70 -8.90 0.87 -4.04
N MET A 71 -8.50 1.81 -3.18
CA MET A 71 -7.41 1.60 -2.22
C MET A 71 -7.75 0.49 -1.22
N HIS A 72 -8.99 0.46 -0.72
CA HIS A 72 -9.44 -0.57 0.20
C HIS A 72 -9.40 -1.97 -0.44
N VAL A 73 -9.97 -2.13 -1.63
CA VAL A 73 -10.00 -3.42 -2.37
C VAL A 73 -8.58 -3.94 -2.61
N TYR A 74 -7.65 -3.09 -3.02
CA TYR A 74 -6.26 -3.49 -3.22
C TYR A 74 -5.61 -4.04 -1.94
N ASN A 75 -5.83 -3.37 -0.81
CA ASN A 75 -5.24 -3.78 0.47
C ASN A 75 -5.91 -5.03 1.06
N MET A 76 -7.18 -5.31 0.75
CA MET A 76 -7.87 -6.54 1.15
C MET A 76 -7.45 -7.74 0.29
N ASN A 77 -7.31 -7.57 -1.02
CA ASN A 77 -6.94 -8.66 -1.93
C ASN A 77 -5.51 -9.16 -1.71
N SER A 78 -4.65 -8.33 -1.10
CA SER A 78 -3.26 -8.65 -0.80
C SER A 78 -3.05 -9.19 0.62
N LEU A 79 -4.13 -9.34 1.40
CA LEU A 79 -4.15 -9.87 2.77
C LEU A 79 -4.58 -11.35 2.78
#